data_AF-A0A1Q6UZA2-F1
#
_entry.id   AF-A0A1Q6UZA2-F1
#
_cell.length_a   1.000
_cell.length_b   1.000
_cell.length_c   1.000
_cell.angle_alpha   90.00
_cell.angle_beta   90.00
_cell.angle_gamma   90.00
#
_symmetry.space_group_name_H-M   'P 1'
#
loop_
_entity.id
_entity.type
_entity.pdbx_description
1 polymer ?
#
loop_
_entity_poly.entity_id
_entity_poly.type
_entity_poly.pdbx_seq_one_letter_code
_entity_poly.pdbx_strand_id
1 'polypeptide(L)'
;MNEINRLINECGLSKVNVAKYLGVSRQMLYNYLSLKSLDELPKDKLNKLLSLFGVDKESDLKKIKVDKTFIEQIEAKLDEDNNILNKDLNNLSGLNKKEQTLLSDIIGILKEKLEDDKENGYDTLKYLFYFLQTMDQLEELKYFLAYMAKSNCLVDPLEYIYNEDKQYTFEGILYSAMNLYSNGRASRSKVIETHKMFEQEIASKKEEKLGRTQELNSFKTQASSITEQIWRQSFHSIAVCRSIPQKSFSIY
;
A
#
# COMPACT_ATOMS: atom_id res chain seq x y z
N MET A 1 -28.21 8.55 23.12
CA MET A 1 -27.90 7.11 22.96
C MET A 1 -29.12 6.23 22.62
N ASN A 2 -30.28 6.42 23.25
CA ASN A 2 -31.46 5.55 23.05
C ASN A 2 -31.92 5.39 21.59
N GLU A 3 -31.86 6.46 20.77
CA GLU A 3 -32.25 6.38 19.36
C GLU A 3 -31.31 5.50 18.52
N ILE A 4 -30.01 5.49 18.81
CA ILE A 4 -29.06 4.59 18.14
C ILE A 4 -29.38 3.14 18.49
N ASN A 5 -29.63 2.86 19.78
CA ASN A 5 -30.00 1.52 20.20
C ASN A 5 -31.32 1.07 19.57
N ARG A 6 -32.28 1.98 19.42
CA ARG A 6 -33.53 1.74 18.69
C ARG A 6 -33.25 1.37 17.23
N LEU A 7 -32.49 2.19 16.51
CA LEU A 7 -32.19 1.98 15.09
C LEU A 7 -31.38 0.69 14.83
N ILE A 8 -30.38 0.39 15.68
CA ILE A 8 -29.61 -0.85 15.57
C ILE A 8 -30.52 -2.07 15.71
N ASN A 9 -31.48 -2.03 16.64
CA ASN A 9 -32.40 -3.14 16.88
C ASN A 9 -33.48 -3.23 15.79
N GLU A 10 -34.08 -2.10 15.38
CA GLU A 10 -35.11 -2.06 14.34
C GLU A 10 -34.56 -2.45 12.96
N CYS A 11 -33.30 -2.10 12.66
CA CYS A 11 -32.63 -2.50 11.42
C CYS A 11 -32.04 -3.92 11.47
N GLY A 12 -32.17 -4.65 12.60
CA GLY A 12 -31.63 -6.01 12.74
C GLY A 12 -30.10 -6.09 12.71
N LEU A 13 -29.38 -5.00 12.97
CA LEU A 13 -27.92 -4.95 12.82
C LEU A 13 -27.21 -5.72 13.93
N SER A 14 -26.30 -6.62 13.54
CA SER A 14 -25.45 -7.31 14.51
C SER A 14 -24.48 -6.34 15.16
N LYS A 15 -24.30 -6.44 16.49
CA LYS A 15 -23.28 -5.66 17.23
C LYS A 15 -21.87 -5.91 16.69
N VAL A 16 -21.65 -7.05 16.06
CA VAL A 16 -20.38 -7.40 15.39
C VAL A 16 -20.14 -6.50 14.18
N ASN A 17 -21.13 -6.34 13.30
CA ASN A 17 -21.00 -5.53 12.08
C ASN A 17 -20.86 -4.05 12.40
N VAL A 18 -21.63 -3.56 13.37
CA VAL A 18 -21.52 -2.16 13.83
C VAL A 18 -20.14 -1.87 14.44
N ALA A 19 -19.58 -2.78 15.25
CA ALA A 19 -18.25 -2.62 15.82
C ALA A 19 -17.16 -2.56 14.73
N LYS A 20 -17.26 -3.43 13.72
CA LYS A 20 -16.36 -3.43 12.55
C LYS A 20 -16.40 -2.12 11.79
N TYR A 21 -17.60 -1.64 11.45
CA TYR A 21 -17.80 -0.37 10.75
C TYR A 21 -17.18 0.84 11.49
N LEU A 22 -17.35 0.88 12.81
CA LEU A 22 -16.77 1.93 13.65
C LEU A 22 -15.24 1.76 13.85
N GLY A 23 -14.67 0.60 13.50
CA GLY A 23 -13.27 0.26 13.71
C GLY A 23 -12.91 0.15 15.20
N VAL A 24 -13.77 -0.47 16.00
CA VAL A 24 -13.58 -0.63 17.46
C VAL A 24 -13.81 -2.08 17.89
N SER A 25 -13.26 -2.45 19.05
CA SER A 25 -13.54 -3.77 19.63
C SER A 25 -15.01 -3.89 20.06
N ARG A 26 -15.54 -5.12 20.11
CA ARG A 26 -16.91 -5.38 20.59
C ARG A 26 -17.14 -4.79 21.98
N GLN A 27 -16.17 -4.93 22.89
CA GLN A 27 -16.23 -4.39 24.24
C GLN A 27 -16.36 -2.86 24.24
N MET A 28 -15.61 -2.18 23.37
CA MET A 28 -15.70 -0.72 23.21
C MET A 28 -17.05 -0.28 22.66
N LEU A 29 -17.65 -1.04 21.73
CA LEU A 29 -19.00 -0.77 21.27
C LEU A 29 -20.02 -0.83 22.42
N TYR A 30 -19.96 -1.85 23.28
CA TYR A 30 -20.84 -1.94 24.44
C TYR A 30 -20.65 -0.77 25.42
N ASN A 31 -19.39 -0.37 25.64
CA ASN A 31 -19.08 0.80 26.46
C ASN A 31 -19.73 2.07 25.87
N TYR A 32 -19.59 2.29 24.56
CA TYR A 32 -20.21 3.42 23.87
C TYR A 32 -21.73 3.39 23.92
N LEU A 33 -22.37 2.25 23.64
CA LEU A 33 -23.82 2.13 23.67
C LEU A 33 -24.43 2.27 25.08
N SER A 34 -23.58 2.23 26.12
CA SER A 34 -23.97 2.43 27.53
C SER A 34 -23.79 3.88 28.01
N LEU A 35 -23.24 4.78 27.17
CA LEU A 35 -23.07 6.20 27.51
C LEU A 35 -24.42 6.93 27.56
N LYS A 36 -24.46 8.02 28.35
CA LYS A 36 -25.71 8.77 28.59
C LYS A 36 -26.02 9.73 27.45
N SER A 37 -25.00 10.43 26.95
CA SER A 37 -25.12 11.33 25.78
C SER A 37 -24.31 10.84 24.59
N LEU A 38 -24.67 11.33 23.40
CA LEU A 38 -23.90 11.13 22.18
C LEU A 38 -22.65 12.02 22.13
N ASP A 39 -22.67 13.16 22.83
CA ASP A 39 -21.54 14.08 22.95
C ASP A 39 -20.32 13.45 23.67
N GLU A 40 -20.53 12.35 24.40
CA GLU A 40 -19.47 11.60 25.09
C GLU A 40 -18.69 10.68 24.14
N LEU A 41 -19.18 10.48 22.91
CA LEU A 41 -18.46 9.75 21.87
C LEU A 41 -17.30 10.58 21.30
N PRO A 42 -16.17 9.94 20.97
CA PRO A 42 -15.18 10.56 20.11
C PRO A 42 -15.82 11.06 18.81
N LYS A 43 -15.48 12.29 18.39
CA LYS A 43 -16.11 12.97 17.24
C LYS A 43 -16.04 12.16 15.94
N ASP A 44 -14.95 11.42 15.73
CA ASP A 44 -14.78 10.53 14.58
C ASP A 44 -15.81 9.39 14.58
N LYS A 45 -16.07 8.78 15.75
CA LYS A 45 -17.04 7.68 15.90
C LYS A 45 -18.46 8.17 15.76
N LEU A 46 -18.76 9.34 16.33
CA LEU A 46 -20.06 9.99 16.18
C LEU A 46 -20.37 10.25 14.70
N ASN A 47 -19.45 10.89 13.98
CA ASN A 47 -19.63 11.20 12.56
C ASN A 47 -19.81 9.95 11.70
N LYS A 48 -19.02 8.89 11.95
CA LYS A 48 -19.20 7.60 11.27
C LYS A 48 -20.59 7.02 11.53
N LEU A 49 -21.04 7.03 12.77
CA LEU A 49 -22.32 6.45 13.15
C LEU A 49 -23.50 7.24 12.54
N LEU A 50 -23.42 8.57 12.50
CA LEU A 50 -24.38 9.42 11.81
C LEU A 50 -24.40 9.15 10.30
N SER A 51 -23.23 8.95 9.68
CA SER A 51 -23.10 8.58 8.26
C SER A 51 -23.72 7.22 7.92
N LEU A 52 -23.60 6.23 8.82
CA LEU A 52 -24.24 4.92 8.68
C LEU A 52 -25.76 5.08 8.50
N PHE A 53 -26.38 5.89 9.35
CA PHE A 53 -27.82 6.16 9.31
C PHE A 53 -28.23 7.26 8.31
N GLY A 54 -27.27 7.86 7.59
CA GLY A 54 -27.54 8.87 6.57
C GLY A 54 -28.04 10.21 7.12
N VAL A 55 -27.58 10.62 8.31
CA VAL A 55 -27.95 11.89 8.93
C VAL A 55 -26.72 12.73 9.26
N ASP A 56 -26.87 14.05 9.27
CA ASP A 56 -25.79 14.99 9.63
C ASP A 56 -25.85 15.45 11.10
N LYS A 57 -27.02 15.32 11.74
CA LYS A 57 -27.27 15.79 13.11
C LYS A 57 -28.01 14.75 13.94
N GLU A 58 -27.70 14.72 15.23
CA GLU A 58 -28.33 13.83 16.20
C GLU A 58 -29.85 14.02 16.31
N SER A 59 -30.33 15.26 16.09
CA SER A 59 -31.75 15.58 16.09
C SER A 59 -32.53 14.86 15.00
N ASP A 60 -31.87 14.47 13.91
CA ASP A 60 -32.51 13.85 12.75
C ASP A 60 -32.61 12.33 12.89
N LEU A 61 -31.88 11.71 13.83
CA LEU A 61 -32.02 10.29 14.17
C LEU A 61 -33.46 9.91 14.60
N LYS A 62 -34.16 10.85 15.25
CA LYS A 62 -35.56 10.65 15.69
C LYS A 62 -36.56 10.62 14.53
N LYS A 63 -36.20 11.18 13.38
CA LYS A 63 -37.08 11.31 12.21
C LYS A 63 -37.00 10.10 11.28
N ILE A 64 -36.01 9.22 11.49
CA ILE A 64 -35.82 8.02 10.68
C ILE A 64 -36.94 7.03 10.97
N LYS A 65 -37.64 6.64 9.90
CA LYS A 65 -38.53 5.48 9.87
C LYS A 65 -37.79 4.34 9.21
N VAL A 66 -37.71 3.21 9.90
CA VAL A 66 -37.07 2.00 9.37
C VAL A 66 -38.05 1.32 8.42
N ASP A 67 -37.76 1.40 7.12
CA ASP A 67 -38.46 0.65 6.08
C ASP A 67 -37.51 -0.38 5.43
N LYS A 68 -38.05 -1.26 4.57
CA LYS A 68 -37.25 -2.33 3.94
C LYS A 68 -36.11 -1.75 3.09
N THR A 69 -36.38 -0.68 2.35
CA THR A 69 -35.40 0.03 1.51
C THR A 69 -34.25 0.64 2.33
N PHE A 70 -34.54 1.14 3.53
CA PHE A 70 -33.55 1.69 4.44
C PHE A 70 -32.65 0.60 5.04
N ILE A 71 -33.22 -0.56 5.38
CA ILE A 71 -32.45 -1.71 5.84
C ILE A 71 -31.48 -2.17 4.75
N GLU A 72 -31.96 -2.33 3.51
CA GLU A 72 -31.12 -2.70 2.35
C GLU A 72 -29.98 -1.70 2.11
N GLN A 73 -30.24 -0.39 2.27
CA GLN A 73 -29.21 0.65 2.14
C GLN A 73 -28.15 0.58 3.24
N ILE A 74 -28.55 0.30 4.48
CA ILE A 74 -27.61 0.17 5.60
C ILE A 74 -26.78 -1.11 5.47
N GLU A 75 -27.40 -2.23 5.09
CA GLU A 75 -26.67 -3.47 4.82
C GLU A 75 -25.64 -3.28 3.71
N ALA A 76 -26.03 -2.63 2.60
CA ALA A 76 -25.11 -2.27 1.53
C ALA A 76 -23.94 -1.39 2.01
N LYS A 77 -24.19 -0.38 2.85
CA LYS A 77 -23.12 0.47 3.43
C LYS A 77 -22.18 -0.30 4.35
N LEU A 78 -22.71 -1.23 5.16
CA LEU A 78 -21.91 -2.09 6.03
C LEU A 78 -21.05 -3.06 5.22
N ASP A 79 -21.55 -3.52 4.07
CA ASP A 79 -20.83 -4.38 3.13
C ASP A 79 -19.81 -3.61 2.26
N GLU A 80 -20.08 -2.36 1.90
CA GLU A 80 -19.15 -1.49 1.17
C GLU A 80 -17.90 -1.16 2.01
N ASP A 81 -18.04 -0.91 3.31
CA ASP A 81 -16.89 -0.65 4.20
C ASP A 81 -16.06 -1.91 4.48
N ASN A 82 -16.68 -3.11 4.43
CA ASN A 82 -15.93 -4.38 4.41
C ASN A 82 -15.11 -4.55 3.11
N ASN A 83 -15.45 -3.82 2.05
CA ASN A 83 -14.84 -3.91 0.74
C ASN A 83 -13.74 -2.89 0.46
N ILE A 84 -13.33 -2.00 1.38
CA ILE A 84 -12.22 -1.07 1.06
C ILE A 84 -10.90 -1.82 0.76
N LEU A 85 -10.67 -2.97 1.39
CA LEU A 85 -9.56 -3.87 1.03
C LEU A 85 -9.84 -4.68 -0.26
N ASN A 86 -11.10 -4.98 -0.58
CA ASN A 86 -11.48 -5.79 -1.75
C ASN A 86 -11.71 -4.96 -3.02
N LYS A 87 -12.02 -3.66 -2.91
CA LYS A 87 -12.42 -2.79 -4.02
C LYS A 87 -11.22 -2.43 -4.89
N ASP A 88 -10.03 -2.31 -4.30
CA ASP A 88 -8.80 -2.10 -5.05
C ASP A 88 -8.13 -3.41 -5.49
N LEU A 89 -8.33 -4.52 -4.76
CA LEU A 89 -7.81 -5.84 -5.15
C LEU A 89 -8.63 -6.50 -6.28
N ASN A 90 -9.94 -6.23 -6.37
CA ASN A 90 -10.85 -6.84 -7.35
C ASN A 90 -11.22 -5.90 -8.50
N ASN A 91 -10.72 -4.66 -8.55
CA ASN A 91 -10.92 -3.82 -9.73
C ASN A 91 -9.95 -4.23 -10.84
N LEU A 92 -10.21 -5.40 -11.41
CA LEU A 92 -9.60 -5.85 -12.67
C LEU A 92 -10.20 -5.13 -13.89
N SER A 93 -10.96 -4.06 -13.65
CA SER A 93 -11.58 -3.23 -14.68
C SER A 93 -10.46 -2.55 -15.49
N GLY A 94 -10.36 -2.94 -16.76
CA GLY A 94 -9.28 -2.52 -17.66
C GLY A 94 -8.44 -3.68 -18.23
N LEU A 95 -8.49 -4.86 -17.60
CA LEU A 95 -7.82 -6.07 -18.09
C LEU A 95 -8.75 -6.91 -18.98
N ASN A 96 -8.18 -7.67 -19.91
CA ASN A 96 -8.94 -8.63 -20.72
C ASN A 96 -9.25 -9.91 -19.92
N LYS A 97 -10.23 -10.70 -20.37
CA LYS A 97 -10.67 -11.90 -19.62
C LYS A 97 -9.54 -12.88 -19.26
N LYS A 98 -8.55 -13.07 -20.14
CA LYS A 98 -7.43 -13.99 -19.88
C LYS A 98 -6.50 -13.44 -18.80
N GLU A 99 -6.20 -12.15 -18.84
CA GLU A 99 -5.41 -11.45 -17.82
C GLU A 99 -6.11 -11.49 -16.46
N GLN A 100 -7.42 -11.27 -16.44
CA GLN A 100 -8.22 -11.35 -15.22
C GLN A 100 -8.19 -12.75 -14.59
N THR A 101 -8.38 -13.79 -15.40
CA THR A 101 -8.29 -15.18 -14.95
C THR A 101 -6.91 -15.48 -14.38
N LEU A 102 -5.84 -15.16 -15.12
CA LEU A 102 -4.48 -15.41 -14.68
C LEU A 102 -4.16 -14.72 -13.34
N LEU A 103 -4.55 -13.46 -13.17
CA LEU A 103 -4.30 -12.73 -11.92
C LEU A 103 -5.11 -13.32 -10.75
N SER A 104 -6.35 -13.76 -11.01
CA SER A 104 -7.18 -14.43 -10.00
C SER A 104 -6.54 -15.75 -9.55
N ASP A 105 -6.03 -16.55 -10.48
CA ASP A 105 -5.35 -17.82 -10.20
C ASP A 105 -4.08 -17.58 -9.37
N ILE A 106 -3.27 -16.57 -9.74
CA ILE A 106 -2.09 -16.18 -8.97
C ILE A 106 -2.48 -15.80 -7.53
N ILE A 107 -3.51 -14.96 -7.36
CA ILE A 107 -3.97 -14.57 -6.02
C ILE A 107 -4.41 -15.79 -5.20
N GLY A 108 -5.07 -16.77 -5.83
CA GLY A 108 -5.43 -18.04 -5.21
C GLY A 108 -4.20 -18.78 -4.68
N ILE A 109 -3.20 -19.01 -5.53
CA ILE A 109 -1.96 -19.70 -5.17
C ILE A 109 -1.22 -18.97 -4.03
N LEU A 110 -1.16 -17.64 -4.07
CA LEU A 110 -0.51 -16.85 -3.02
C LEU A 110 -1.24 -16.99 -1.67
N LYS A 111 -2.57 -17.03 -1.68
CA LYS A 111 -3.36 -17.25 -0.46
C LYS A 111 -3.12 -18.64 0.12
N GLU A 112 -3.22 -19.68 -0.72
CA GLU A 112 -2.96 -21.07 -0.31
C GLU A 112 -1.57 -21.21 0.33
N LYS A 113 -0.54 -20.60 -0.27
CA LYS A 113 0.82 -20.64 0.27
C LYS A 113 0.97 -20.02 1.67
N LEU A 114 0.22 -18.95 1.96
CA LEU A 114 0.21 -18.33 3.29
C LEU A 114 -0.55 -19.16 4.32
N GLU A 115 -1.55 -19.92 3.89
CA GLU A 115 -2.33 -20.80 4.77
C GLU A 115 -1.54 -22.07 5.12
N ASP A 116 -0.82 -22.63 4.14
CA ASP A 116 -0.06 -23.87 4.26
C ASP A 116 1.29 -23.71 4.98
N ASP A 117 2.03 -22.62 4.71
CA ASP A 117 3.35 -22.36 5.31
C ASP A 117 3.32 -21.13 6.24
N LYS A 118 2.99 -21.37 7.51
CA LYS A 118 2.93 -20.30 8.52
C LYS A 118 4.28 -19.79 9.00
N GLU A 119 5.36 -20.53 8.74
CA GLU A 119 6.70 -20.17 9.21
C GLU A 119 7.41 -19.29 8.19
N ASN A 120 7.49 -19.76 6.94
CA ASN A 120 8.27 -19.09 5.89
C ASN A 120 7.39 -18.49 4.78
N GLY A 121 6.08 -18.75 4.76
CA GLY A 121 5.18 -18.31 3.69
C GLY A 121 5.18 -16.78 3.53
N TYR A 122 5.14 -16.04 4.64
CA TYR A 122 5.19 -14.57 4.61
C TYR A 122 6.49 -14.05 3.98
N ASP A 123 7.64 -14.51 4.45
CA ASP A 123 8.94 -14.03 3.94
C ASP A 123 9.15 -14.45 2.47
N THR A 124 8.67 -15.63 2.09
CA THR A 124 8.69 -16.08 0.70
C THR A 124 7.88 -15.16 -0.21
N LEU A 125 6.66 -14.77 0.20
CA LEU A 125 5.85 -13.84 -0.58
C LEU A 125 6.42 -12.43 -0.59
N LYS A 126 7.08 -12.01 0.49
CA LYS A 126 7.80 -10.74 0.56
C LYS A 126 8.96 -10.70 -0.43
N TYR A 127 9.71 -11.80 -0.60
CA TYR A 127 10.74 -11.88 -1.63
C TYR A 127 10.16 -11.85 -3.05
N LEU A 128 9.03 -12.54 -3.29
CA LEU A 128 8.31 -12.44 -4.56
C LEU A 128 7.88 -10.99 -4.83
N PHE A 129 7.36 -10.28 -3.83
CA PHE A 129 7.00 -8.87 -3.97
C PHE A 129 8.19 -8.01 -4.42
N TYR A 130 9.36 -8.17 -3.81
CA TYR A 130 10.57 -7.43 -4.22
C TYR A 130 11.04 -7.83 -5.63
N PHE A 131 10.91 -9.11 -6.00
CA PHE A 131 11.18 -9.58 -7.35
C PHE A 131 10.29 -8.87 -8.38
N LEU A 132 8.98 -8.78 -8.13
CA LEU A 132 8.03 -8.09 -9.01
C LEU A 132 8.36 -6.59 -9.13
N GLN A 133 8.68 -5.92 -8.02
CA GLN A 133 9.00 -4.48 -8.02
C GLN A 133 10.25 -4.12 -8.83
N THR A 134 11.19 -5.05 -8.97
CA THR A 134 12.50 -4.80 -9.62
C THR A 134 12.56 -5.33 -11.04
N MET A 135 11.53 -6.04 -11.51
CA MET A 135 11.49 -6.73 -12.80
C MET A 135 11.59 -5.78 -14.00
N ASP A 136 11.14 -4.53 -13.87
CA ASP A 136 11.28 -3.53 -14.94
C ASP A 136 12.65 -2.86 -14.96
N GLN A 137 13.41 -2.96 -13.88
CA GLN A 137 14.77 -2.42 -13.78
C GLN A 137 15.83 -3.45 -14.21
N LEU A 138 15.53 -4.74 -14.07
CA LEU A 138 16.43 -5.86 -14.36
C LEU A 138 15.75 -6.83 -15.33
N GLU A 139 16.09 -6.72 -16.62
CA GLU A 139 15.51 -7.56 -17.69
C GLU A 139 15.79 -9.05 -17.48
N GLU A 140 16.89 -9.39 -16.80
CA GLU A 140 17.28 -10.76 -16.47
C GLU A 140 16.27 -11.48 -15.59
N LEU A 141 15.48 -10.76 -14.79
CA LEU A 141 14.41 -11.37 -13.98
C LEU A 141 13.29 -11.95 -14.88
N LYS A 142 13.05 -11.35 -16.04
CA LYS A 142 12.10 -11.86 -17.04
C LYS A 142 12.64 -13.14 -17.70
N TYR A 143 13.94 -13.17 -18.00
CA TYR A 143 14.61 -14.36 -18.52
C TYR A 143 14.62 -15.50 -17.51
N PHE A 144 14.79 -15.20 -16.22
CA PHE A 144 14.68 -16.18 -15.14
C PHE A 144 13.30 -16.82 -15.09
N LEU A 145 12.21 -16.04 -15.20
CA LEU A 145 10.85 -16.58 -15.24
C LEU A 145 10.64 -17.52 -16.45
N ALA A 146 11.09 -17.11 -17.63
CA ALA A 146 11.03 -17.93 -18.84
C ALA A 146 11.80 -19.26 -18.66
N TYR A 147 13.03 -19.19 -18.13
CA TYR A 147 13.82 -20.38 -17.81
C TYR A 147 13.08 -21.34 -16.87
N MET A 148 12.49 -20.82 -15.79
CA MET A 148 11.76 -21.64 -14.82
C MET A 148 10.54 -22.30 -15.45
N ALA A 149 9.81 -21.60 -16.32
CA ALA A 149 8.68 -22.20 -17.04
C ALA A 149 9.12 -23.30 -18.01
N LYS A 150 10.19 -23.05 -18.80
CA LYS A 150 10.76 -24.01 -19.76
C LYS A 150 11.34 -25.25 -19.08
N SER A 151 12.11 -25.07 -18.01
CA SER A 151 12.73 -26.18 -17.27
C SER A 151 11.72 -27.10 -16.58
N ASN A 152 10.49 -26.60 -16.35
CA ASN A 152 9.36 -27.39 -15.86
C ASN A 152 8.40 -27.85 -16.98
N CYS A 153 8.83 -27.76 -18.24
CA CYS A 153 8.07 -28.19 -19.43
C CYS A 153 6.71 -27.49 -19.59
N LEU A 154 6.54 -26.29 -19.03
CA LEU A 154 5.30 -25.50 -19.13
C LEU A 154 5.25 -24.66 -20.42
N VAL A 155 6.42 -24.38 -20.99
CA VAL A 155 6.63 -23.56 -22.19
C VAL A 155 7.66 -24.26 -23.08
N ASP A 156 7.56 -24.08 -24.39
CA ASP A 156 8.50 -24.66 -25.34
C ASP A 156 9.94 -24.11 -25.14
N PRO A 157 10.99 -24.95 -25.14
CA PRO A 157 12.36 -24.49 -24.94
C PRO A 157 12.83 -23.43 -25.95
N LEU A 158 12.30 -23.46 -27.18
CA LEU A 158 12.66 -22.57 -28.29
C LEU A 158 11.74 -21.34 -28.39
N GLU A 159 10.84 -21.14 -27.43
CA GLU A 159 10.01 -19.94 -27.37
C GLU A 159 10.78 -18.77 -26.72
N TYR A 160 10.95 -17.68 -27.48
CA TYR A 160 11.60 -16.46 -27.02
C TYR A 160 10.66 -15.26 -27.19
N ILE A 161 10.13 -14.76 -26.07
CA ILE A 161 9.19 -13.62 -26.04
C ILE A 161 9.87 -12.28 -25.74
N TYR A 162 11.17 -12.29 -25.43
CA TYR A 162 11.98 -11.11 -25.14
C TYR A 162 13.13 -10.98 -26.17
N ASN A 163 14.27 -10.42 -25.77
CA ASN A 163 15.47 -10.42 -26.61
C ASN A 163 16.05 -11.84 -26.67
N GLU A 164 15.94 -12.48 -27.83
CA GLU A 164 16.34 -13.87 -28.06
C GLU A 164 17.79 -14.15 -27.66
N ASP A 165 18.76 -13.36 -28.17
CA ASP A 165 20.19 -13.58 -27.88
C ASP A 165 20.52 -13.48 -26.38
N LYS A 166 19.98 -12.45 -25.71
CA LYS A 166 20.18 -12.25 -24.26
C LYS A 166 19.48 -13.33 -23.45
N GLN A 167 18.24 -13.66 -23.79
CA GLN A 167 17.45 -14.67 -23.11
C GLN A 167 18.11 -16.05 -23.26
N TYR A 168 18.49 -16.44 -24.48
CA TYR A 168 19.21 -17.69 -24.77
C TYR A 168 20.51 -17.78 -23.97
N THR A 169 21.31 -16.72 -23.98
CA THR A 169 22.59 -16.68 -23.26
C THR A 169 22.38 -16.82 -21.75
N PHE A 170 21.42 -16.08 -21.19
CA PHE A 170 21.09 -16.15 -19.76
C PHE A 170 20.57 -17.54 -19.35
N GLU A 171 19.64 -18.10 -20.13
CA GLU A 171 19.08 -19.44 -19.90
C GLU A 171 20.19 -20.51 -19.90
N GLY A 172 21.15 -20.45 -20.83
CA GLY A 172 22.29 -21.37 -20.88
C GLY A 172 23.24 -21.25 -19.70
N ILE A 173 23.52 -20.03 -19.24
CA ILE A 173 24.33 -19.78 -18.03
C ILE A 173 23.61 -20.32 -16.80
N LEU A 174 22.32 -20.04 -16.66
CA LEU A 174 21.53 -20.47 -15.52
C LEU A 174 21.37 -21.99 -15.47
N TYR A 175 21.15 -22.64 -16.61
CA TYR A 175 21.15 -24.11 -16.72
C TYR A 175 22.46 -24.71 -16.22
N SER A 176 23.59 -24.13 -16.63
CA SER A 176 24.92 -24.57 -16.21
C SER A 176 25.12 -24.40 -14.70
N ALA A 177 24.68 -23.27 -14.14
CA ALA A 177 24.73 -22.99 -12.70
C ALA A 177 23.85 -23.95 -11.89
N MET A 178 22.62 -24.21 -12.34
CA MET A 178 21.70 -25.16 -11.70
C MET A 178 22.27 -26.57 -11.71
N ASN A 179 22.83 -27.02 -12.84
CA ASN A 179 23.50 -28.32 -12.92
C ASN A 179 24.73 -28.41 -11.99
N LEU A 180 25.49 -27.34 -11.84
CA LEU A 180 26.62 -27.30 -10.91
C LEU A 180 26.14 -27.47 -9.46
N TYR A 181 25.02 -26.84 -9.09
CA TYR A 181 24.39 -26.95 -7.77
C TYR A 181 23.80 -28.34 -7.53
N SER A 182 22.90 -28.81 -8.39
CA SER A 182 22.18 -30.07 -8.22
C SER A 182 23.09 -31.30 -8.21
N ASN A 183 24.18 -31.27 -9.01
CA ASN A 183 25.14 -32.38 -9.05
C ASN A 183 26.23 -32.27 -7.96
N GLY A 184 26.20 -31.23 -7.11
CA GLY A 184 27.17 -31.04 -6.02
C GLY A 184 28.62 -30.86 -6.49
N ARG A 185 28.83 -30.46 -7.76
CA ARG A 185 30.16 -30.35 -8.37
C ARG A 185 30.86 -29.01 -8.09
N ALA A 186 30.19 -28.11 -7.37
CA ALA A 186 30.76 -26.85 -6.96
C ALA A 186 31.88 -27.05 -5.92
N SER A 187 33.04 -26.45 -6.14
CA SER A 187 34.10 -26.41 -5.14
C SER A 187 33.67 -25.58 -3.92
N ARG A 188 33.67 -26.18 -2.72
CA ARG A 188 33.28 -25.47 -1.48
C ARG A 188 34.11 -24.22 -1.23
N SER A 189 35.42 -24.27 -1.46
CA SER A 189 36.30 -23.11 -1.27
C SER A 189 35.94 -21.97 -2.23
N LYS A 190 35.61 -22.30 -3.48
CA LYS A 190 35.22 -21.29 -4.48
C LYS A 190 33.84 -20.69 -4.19
N VAL A 191 32.89 -21.50 -3.71
CA VAL A 191 31.57 -21.02 -3.29
C VAL A 191 31.71 -20.04 -2.12
N ILE A 192 32.51 -20.37 -1.10
CA ILE A 192 32.75 -19.47 0.05
C ILE A 192 33.37 -18.14 -0.41
N GLU A 193 34.38 -18.18 -1.27
CA GLU A 193 35.02 -16.98 -1.80
C GLU A 193 34.01 -16.10 -2.58
N THR A 194 33.26 -16.71 -3.50
CA THR A 194 32.29 -16.00 -4.33
C THR A 194 31.15 -15.41 -3.48
N HIS A 195 30.73 -16.12 -2.43
CA HIS A 195 29.71 -15.61 -1.51
C HIS A 195 30.21 -14.39 -0.71
N LYS A 196 31.47 -14.39 -0.26
CA LYS A 196 32.07 -13.22 0.39
C LYS A 196 32.13 -12.00 -0.54
N MET A 197 32.44 -12.21 -1.82
CA MET A 197 32.42 -11.12 -2.81
C MET A 197 31.01 -10.55 -2.96
N PHE A 198 29.99 -11.41 -2.99
CA PHE A 198 28.59 -11.00 -3.01
C PHE A 198 28.23 -10.16 -1.76
N GLU A 199 28.57 -10.62 -0.56
CA GLU A 199 28.32 -9.87 0.69
C GLU A 199 28.95 -8.46 0.65
N GLN A 200 30.19 -8.36 0.17
CA GLN A 200 30.90 -7.09 0.03
C GLN A 200 30.22 -6.15 -0.98
N GLU A 201 29.75 -6.68 -2.11
CA GLU A 201 29.05 -5.90 -3.12
C GLU A 201 27.71 -5.35 -2.58
N ILE A 202 26.96 -6.16 -1.83
CA ILE A 202 25.71 -5.71 -1.19
C ILE A 202 25.98 -4.64 -0.13
N ALA A 203 27.02 -4.80 0.68
CA ALA A 203 27.42 -3.79 1.66
C ALA A 203 27.76 -2.45 0.98
N SER A 204 28.57 -2.50 -0.09
CA SER A 204 28.93 -1.31 -0.87
C SER A 204 27.70 -0.62 -1.48
N LYS A 205 26.78 -1.37 -2.09
CA LYS A 205 25.52 -0.81 -2.64
C LYS A 205 24.66 -0.15 -1.55
N LYS A 206 24.65 -0.71 -0.34
CA LYS A 206 23.92 -0.14 0.80
C LYS A 206 24.54 1.18 1.26
N GLU A 207 25.87 1.24 1.36
CA GLU A 207 26.61 2.46 1.70
C GLU A 207 26.37 3.57 0.66
N GLU A 208 26.41 3.24 -0.64
CA GLU A 208 26.15 4.19 -1.71
C GLU A 208 24.73 4.79 -1.63
N LYS A 209 23.71 3.97 -1.36
CA LYS A 209 22.33 4.43 -1.17
C LYS A 209 22.20 5.35 0.05
N LEU A 210 22.89 5.03 1.15
CA LEU A 210 22.91 5.86 2.35
C LEU A 210 23.60 7.21 2.08
N GLY A 211 24.74 7.20 1.38
CA GLY A 211 25.46 8.41 0.96
C GLY A 211 24.61 9.35 0.12
N ARG A 212 23.96 8.83 -0.94
CA ARG A 212 23.02 9.61 -1.78
C ARG A 212 21.87 10.22 -0.97
N THR A 213 21.36 9.49 0.02
CA THR A 213 20.26 9.99 0.87
C THR A 213 20.74 11.11 1.80
N GLN A 214 21.95 11.01 2.33
CA GLN A 214 22.57 12.06 3.14
C GLN A 214 22.85 13.32 2.32
N GLU A 215 23.37 13.16 1.10
CA GLU A 215 23.57 14.25 0.15
C GLU A 215 22.25 14.94 -0.21
N LEU A 216 21.21 14.18 -0.56
CA LEU A 216 19.88 14.75 -0.86
C LEU A 216 19.31 15.53 0.33
N ASN A 217 19.48 15.03 1.55
CA ASN A 217 19.03 15.72 2.76
C ASN A 217 19.83 16.99 3.05
N SER A 218 21.14 17.01 2.79
CA SER A 218 21.96 18.20 2.94
C SER A 218 21.60 19.26 1.89
N PHE A 219 21.40 18.87 0.62
CA PHE A 219 20.91 19.76 -0.42
C PHE A 219 19.53 20.35 -0.09
N LYS A 220 18.60 19.53 0.42
CA LYS A 220 17.28 20.00 0.84
C LYS A 220 17.37 21.01 1.98
N THR A 221 18.22 20.74 2.99
CA THR A 221 18.42 21.65 4.12
C THR A 221 19.04 22.97 3.67
N GLN A 222 20.04 22.92 2.79
CA GLN A 222 20.66 24.10 2.21
C GLN A 222 19.66 24.90 1.38
N ALA A 223 18.87 24.26 0.52
CA ALA A 223 17.83 24.91 -0.27
C ALA A 223 16.79 25.59 0.62
N SER A 224 16.33 24.93 1.69
CA SER A 224 15.41 25.52 2.67
C SER A 224 16.00 26.75 3.36
N SER A 225 17.27 26.70 3.77
CA SER A 225 17.94 27.86 4.37
C SER A 225 18.09 29.04 3.41
N ILE A 226 18.39 28.77 2.13
CA ILE A 226 18.49 29.80 1.08
C ILE A 226 17.13 30.42 0.83
N THR A 227 16.06 29.63 0.75
CA THR A 227 14.70 30.17 0.62
C THR A 227 14.29 31.03 1.80
N GLU A 228 14.65 30.63 3.02
CA GLU A 228 14.36 31.44 4.22
C GLU A 228 15.15 32.77 4.21
N GLN A 229 16.42 32.74 3.77
CA GLN A 229 17.24 33.94 3.61
C GLN A 229 16.68 34.90 2.55
N ILE A 230 16.27 34.37 1.39
CA ILE A 230 15.63 35.17 0.32
C ILE A 230 14.33 35.79 0.83
N TRP A 231 13.51 35.02 1.55
CA TRP A 231 12.26 35.51 2.13
C TRP A 231 12.51 36.62 3.15
N ARG A 232 13.49 36.46 4.05
CA ARG A 232 13.90 37.49 5.03
C ARG A 232 14.40 38.77 4.35
N GLN A 233 15.20 38.66 3.29
CA GLN A 233 15.69 39.80 2.53
C GLN A 233 14.56 40.53 1.81
N SER A 234 13.63 39.79 1.18
CA SER A 234 12.45 40.38 0.54
C SER A 234 11.52 41.08 1.53
N PHE A 235 11.31 40.51 2.72
CA PHE A 235 10.55 41.17 3.79
C PHE A 235 11.25 42.42 4.33
N HIS A 236 12.58 42.40 4.46
CA HIS A 236 13.35 43.59 4.83
C HIS A 236 13.22 44.70 3.77
N SER A 237 13.34 44.38 2.48
CA SER A 237 13.14 45.36 1.41
C SER A 237 11.73 45.94 1.38
N ILE A 238 10.69 45.13 1.61
CA ILE A 238 9.30 45.61 1.69
C ILE A 238 9.08 46.52 2.91
N ALA A 239 9.69 46.20 4.07
CA ALA A 239 9.61 47.03 5.28
C ALA A 239 10.32 48.38 5.11
N VAL A 240 11.46 48.40 4.41
CA VAL A 240 12.21 49.63 4.09
C VAL A 240 11.44 50.50 3.08
N CYS A 241 10.74 49.92 2.10
CA CYS A 241 9.90 50.70 1.18
C CYS A 241 8.65 51.31 1.85
N ARG A 242 8.10 50.69 2.89
CA ARG A 242 6.94 51.24 3.64
C ARG A 242 7.29 52.33 4.64
N SER A 243 8.57 52.56 4.92
CA SER A 243 9.04 53.58 5.87
C SER A 243 9.43 54.91 5.20
N ILE A 244 9.16 55.08 3.90
CA ILE A 244 9.29 56.36 3.20
C ILE A 244 8.05 57.22 3.53
N PRO A 245 8.18 58.37 4.24
CA PRO A 245 7.04 59.21 4.55
C PRO A 245 6.50 59.87 3.27
N GLN A 246 5.18 59.77 3.05
CA GLN A 246 4.50 60.60 2.04
C GLN A 246 4.66 62.07 2.44
N LYS A 247 5.54 62.79 1.75
CA LYS A 247 5.53 64.26 1.77
C LYS A 247 4.24 64.73 1.09
N SER A 248 3.35 65.30 1.89
CA SER A 248 2.20 66.08 1.46
C SER A 248 2.66 67.24 0.58
N PHE A 249 2.35 67.17 -0.72
CA PHE A 249 2.42 68.33 -1.60
C PHE A 249 1.19 69.21 -1.33
N SER A 250 1.39 70.30 -0.59
CA SER A 250 0.44 71.40 -0.49
C SER A 250 0.55 72.25 -1.75
N ILE A 251 -0.55 72.37 -2.50
CA ILE A 251 -0.67 73.27 -3.64
C ILE A 251 -0.97 74.67 -3.11
N TYR A 252 -0.06 75.61 -3.37
CA TYR A 252 -0.31 77.05 -3.45
C TYR A 252 0.55 77.62 -4.57
#